data_AF-A0A1V2Q8Z1-F1
#
_entry.id   AF-A0A1V2Q8Z1-F1
#
_cell.length_a   1.000
_cell.length_b   1.000
_cell.length_c   1.000
_cell.angle_alpha   90.00
_cell.angle_beta   90.00
_cell.angle_gamma   90.00
#
_symmetry.space_group_name_H-M   'P 1'
#
loop_
_entity.id
_entity.type
_entity.pdbx_description
1 polymer ?
#
loop_
_entity_poly.entity_id
_entity_poly.type
_entity_poly.pdbx_seq_one_letter_code
_entity_poly.pdbx_strand_id
1 'polypeptide(L)'
;MTYYADLTPYRYTLADQAMVNVGWLEPGHEYTRGHVPVRLVDALLKLGTRPRNKLRGFHFCGFCNHYRGSGEIHVVGPTGTRYAAPLLVIHYIFAHGYRPPAEFVDAVLTPMRAIA
;
A
#
# COMPACT_ATOMS: atom_id res chain seq x y z
N MET A 1 -7.02 8.12 9.96
CA MET A 1 -5.91 7.15 9.78
C MET A 1 -4.63 7.76 10.34
N THR A 2 -3.51 7.05 10.33
CA THR A 2 -2.19 7.65 10.53
C THR A 2 -1.60 7.99 9.16
N TYR A 3 -1.04 9.20 9.02
CA TYR A 3 -0.32 9.61 7.83
C TYR A 3 1.16 9.19 7.91
N TYR A 4 1.68 8.63 6.83
CA TYR A 4 3.12 8.51 6.60
C TYR A 4 3.40 8.85 5.14
N ALA A 5 4.35 9.76 4.90
CA ALA A 5 4.76 10.09 3.55
C ALA A 5 5.33 8.85 2.83
N ASP A 6 5.06 8.74 1.54
CA ASP A 6 5.56 7.63 0.73
C ASP A 6 7.10 7.54 0.82
N LEU A 7 7.61 6.31 0.82
CA LEU A 7 9.03 5.96 0.88
C LEU A 7 9.73 6.33 2.19
N THR A 8 9.00 6.82 3.20
CA THR A 8 9.56 6.99 4.55
C THR A 8 9.63 5.67 5.31
N PRO A 9 10.52 5.52 6.31
CA PRO A 9 10.60 4.29 7.11
C PRO A 9 9.26 3.90 7.74
N TYR A 10 8.91 2.61 7.66
CA TYR A 10 7.70 2.05 8.25
C TYR A 10 7.71 2.16 9.78
N ARG A 11 6.63 2.68 10.36
CA ARG A 11 6.52 2.95 11.80
C ARG A 11 5.15 2.63 12.40
N TYR A 12 4.24 2.01 11.65
CA TYR A 12 2.88 1.75 12.12
C TYR A 12 2.83 0.64 13.18
N THR A 13 3.58 -0.44 12.97
CA THR A 13 3.78 -1.53 13.95
C THR A 13 5.26 -1.90 14.05
N LEU A 14 5.59 -2.78 15.00
CA LEU A 14 6.88 -3.46 14.98
C LEU A 14 7.01 -4.31 13.70
N ALA A 15 8.20 -4.32 13.13
CA ALA A 15 8.56 -5.11 11.97
C ALA A 15 9.97 -5.69 12.17
N ASP A 16 10.13 -6.98 11.87
CA ASP A 16 11.41 -7.67 12.03
C ASP A 16 12.44 -7.27 10.96
N GLN A 17 11.99 -6.61 9.90
CA GLN A 17 12.81 -6.16 8.78
C GLN A 17 12.46 -4.73 8.40
N ALA A 18 13.45 -3.96 7.97
CA ALA A 18 13.24 -2.59 7.50
C ALA A 18 12.30 -2.57 6.29
N MET A 19 11.30 -1.69 6.33
CA MET A 19 10.36 -1.45 5.25
C MET A 19 10.11 0.05 5.10
N VAL A 20 9.53 0.44 3.98
CA VAL A 20 9.08 1.82 3.73
C VAL A 20 7.56 1.88 3.51
N ASN A 21 6.96 3.00 3.89
CA ASN A 21 5.52 3.26 3.78
C ASN A 21 5.12 3.56 2.35
N VAL A 22 3.96 3.06 1.91
CA VAL A 22 3.29 3.48 0.68
C VAL A 22 1.80 3.61 0.92
N GLY A 23 1.17 4.72 0.52
CA GLY A 23 -0.28 4.88 0.51
C GLY A 23 -0.91 5.04 1.90
N TRP A 24 -0.15 5.53 2.88
CA TRP A 24 -0.66 5.92 4.21
C TRP A 24 -1.17 7.36 4.17
N LEU A 25 -2.28 7.56 3.46
CA LEU A 25 -2.83 8.88 3.13
C LEU A 25 -3.83 9.37 4.17
N GLU A 26 -3.87 10.68 4.40
CA GLU A 26 -4.89 11.36 5.19
C GLU A 26 -5.26 12.72 4.58
N PRO A 27 -6.47 13.25 4.87
CA PRO A 27 -6.83 14.63 4.57
C PRO A 27 -5.80 15.63 5.14
N GLY A 28 -5.57 16.73 4.42
CA GLY A 28 -4.59 17.74 4.81
C GLY A 28 -3.15 17.47 4.36
N HIS A 29 -2.88 16.29 3.78
CA HIS A 29 -1.59 15.95 3.18
C HIS A 29 -1.73 15.75 1.68
N GLU A 30 -0.88 16.42 0.90
CA GLU A 30 -0.82 16.22 -0.54
C GLU A 30 -0.27 14.83 -0.88
N TYR A 31 -0.75 14.28 -1.98
CA TYR A 31 -0.24 13.03 -2.53
C TYR A 31 -0.24 13.09 -4.05
N THR A 32 0.64 12.29 -4.64
CA THR A 32 0.77 12.20 -6.09
C THR A 32 -0.49 11.58 -6.68
N ARG A 33 -1.06 12.23 -7.69
CA ARG A 33 -2.18 11.72 -8.48
C ARG A 33 -1.79 11.43 -9.91
N GLY A 34 -2.53 10.54 -10.57
CA GLY A 34 -2.38 10.28 -12.00
C GLY A 34 -2.67 8.84 -12.39
N HIS A 35 -2.40 8.54 -13.65
CA HIS A 35 -2.62 7.21 -14.22
C HIS A 35 -1.67 6.18 -13.61
N VAL A 36 -2.18 4.97 -13.42
CA VAL A 36 -1.43 3.77 -13.03
C VAL A 36 -1.63 2.68 -14.07
N PRO A 37 -0.71 1.70 -14.18
CA PRO A 37 -0.91 0.56 -15.07
C PRO A 37 -2.22 -0.18 -14.73
N VAL A 38 -3.02 -0.54 -15.74
CA VAL A 38 -4.31 -1.26 -15.56
C VAL A 38 -4.17 -2.50 -14.68
N ARG A 39 -3.08 -3.27 -14.88
CA ARG A 39 -2.81 -4.50 -14.12
C ARG A 39 -2.42 -4.29 -12.65
N LEU A 40 -2.14 -3.06 -12.21
CA LEU A 40 -1.72 -2.76 -10.84
C LEU A 40 -2.82 -3.10 -9.83
N VAL A 41 -4.05 -2.65 -10.11
CA VAL A 41 -5.18 -2.88 -9.20
C VAL A 41 -5.46 -4.37 -9.06
N ASP A 42 -5.45 -5.11 -10.17
CA ASP A 42 -5.64 -6.57 -10.16
C ASP A 42 -4.58 -7.29 -9.33
N ALA A 43 -3.31 -6.87 -9.45
CA ALA A 43 -2.22 -7.43 -8.67
C ALA A 43 -2.38 -7.13 -7.16
N LEU A 44 -2.73 -5.89 -6.82
CA LEU A 44 -2.99 -5.50 -5.42
C LEU A 44 -4.21 -6.22 -4.83
N LEU A 45 -5.28 -6.41 -5.60
CA LEU A 45 -6.45 -7.19 -5.18
C LEU A 45 -6.05 -8.63 -4.85
N LYS A 46 -5.22 -9.26 -5.69
CA LYS A 46 -4.68 -10.61 -5.42
C LYS A 46 -3.83 -10.65 -4.15
N LEU A 47 -2.90 -9.71 -3.98
CA LEU A 47 -2.08 -9.60 -2.76
C LEU A 47 -2.94 -9.36 -1.51
N GLY A 48 -3.98 -8.53 -1.65
CA GLY A 48 -4.92 -8.18 -0.58
C GLY A 48 -5.80 -9.33 -0.10
N THR A 49 -5.80 -10.49 -0.78
CA THR A 49 -6.47 -11.71 -0.28
C THR A 49 -5.78 -12.30 0.95
N ARG A 50 -4.49 -11.98 1.17
CA ARG A 50 -3.70 -12.45 2.33
C ARG A 50 -2.99 -11.29 3.03
N PRO A 51 -3.72 -10.38 3.69
CA PRO A 51 -3.14 -9.19 4.31
C PRO A 51 -2.21 -9.55 5.49
N ARG A 52 -1.18 -8.74 5.67
CA ARG A 52 -0.31 -8.72 6.86
C ARG A 52 -0.85 -7.74 7.90
N ASN A 53 -0.32 -7.82 9.12
CA ASN A 53 -0.63 -6.89 10.21
C ASN A 53 -2.13 -6.64 10.43
N LYS A 54 -2.97 -7.68 10.36
CA LYS A 54 -4.39 -7.56 10.72
C LYS A 54 -4.53 -7.36 12.23
N LEU A 55 -5.07 -6.21 12.61
CA LEU A 55 -5.41 -5.87 13.98
C LEU A 55 -6.93 -5.97 14.19
N ARG A 56 -7.42 -5.77 15.43
CA ARG A 56 -8.85 -5.93 15.79
C ARG A 56 -9.78 -4.84 15.20
N GLY A 57 -9.25 -3.84 14.48
CA GLY A 57 -9.99 -2.70 13.97
C GLY A 57 -10.01 -2.59 12.44
N PHE A 58 -10.78 -1.59 11.98
CA PHE A 58 -10.84 -1.19 10.58
C PHE A 58 -10.39 0.26 10.43
N HIS A 59 -9.74 0.54 9.30
CA HIS A 59 -9.44 1.88 8.86
C HIS A 59 -10.47 2.30 7.83
N PHE A 60 -11.21 3.36 8.14
CA PHE A 60 -12.11 4.01 7.21
C PHE A 60 -11.32 4.99 6.33
N CYS A 61 -11.75 5.13 5.08
CA CYS A 61 -11.19 6.12 4.17
C CYS A 61 -11.45 7.52 4.72
N GLY A 62 -10.38 8.27 5.04
CA GLY A 62 -10.50 9.64 5.53
C GLY A 62 -11.07 10.65 4.52
N PHE A 63 -11.15 10.31 3.23
CA PHE A 63 -11.63 11.22 2.18
C PHE A 63 -13.12 11.09 1.87
N CYS A 64 -13.66 9.87 1.83
CA CYS A 64 -15.07 9.62 1.48
C CYS A 64 -15.88 8.93 2.58
N ASN A 65 -15.22 8.38 3.60
CA ASN A 65 -15.83 7.64 4.71
C ASN A 65 -16.75 6.46 4.31
N HIS A 66 -16.71 5.99 3.06
CA HIS A 66 -17.57 4.92 2.53
C HIS A 66 -16.86 3.57 2.38
N TYR A 67 -15.53 3.57 2.36
CA TYR A 67 -14.72 2.36 2.22
C TYR A 67 -13.89 2.12 3.48
N ARG A 68 -13.66 0.85 3.81
CA ARG A 68 -12.80 0.46 4.93
C ARG A 68 -11.91 -0.72 4.58
N GLY A 69 -10.74 -0.78 5.19
CA GLY A 69 -9.78 -1.88 5.07
C GLY A 69 -9.21 -2.29 6.44
N SER A 70 -8.66 -3.49 6.53
CA SER A 70 -7.96 -3.97 7.73
C SER A 70 -6.73 -4.79 7.34
N GLY A 71 -5.58 -4.42 7.88
CA GLY A 71 -4.28 -4.97 7.51
C GLY A 71 -3.64 -4.30 6.30
N GLU A 72 -2.55 -4.91 5.86
CA GLU A 72 -1.57 -4.32 4.96
C GLU A 72 -1.15 -5.29 3.84
N ILE A 73 -0.68 -4.71 2.74
CA ILE A 73 0.01 -5.40 1.66
C ILE A 73 1.50 -5.16 1.87
N HIS A 74 2.26 -6.25 1.98
CA HIS A 74 3.73 -6.20 2.01
C HIS A 74 4.27 -6.80 0.72
N VAL A 75 5.14 -6.06 0.03
CA VAL A 75 5.82 -6.52 -1.19
C VAL A 75 7.32 -6.24 -1.11
N VAL A 76 8.11 -7.05 -1.81
CA VAL A 76 9.56 -6.89 -1.92
C VAL A 76 9.89 -6.51 -3.35
N GLY A 77 10.55 -5.37 -3.53
CA GLY A 77 11.00 -4.92 -4.83
C GLY A 77 12.22 -5.70 -5.35
N PRO A 78 12.57 -5.53 -6.63
CA PRO A 78 13.69 -6.25 -7.26
C PRO A 78 15.05 -6.01 -6.58
N THR A 79 15.22 -4.85 -5.93
CA THR A 79 16.43 -4.46 -5.19
C THR A 79 16.43 -4.92 -3.74
N GLY A 80 15.40 -5.67 -3.30
CA GLY A 80 15.24 -6.12 -1.91
C GLY A 80 14.51 -5.12 -1.00
N THR A 81 14.20 -3.91 -1.48
CA THR A 81 13.40 -2.93 -0.71
C THR A 81 12.03 -3.52 -0.37
N ARG A 82 11.64 -3.43 0.89
CA ARG A 82 10.33 -3.89 1.37
C ARG A 82 9.38 -2.71 1.50
N TYR A 83 8.17 -2.88 1.01
CA TYR A 83 7.13 -1.86 1.05
C TYR A 83 5.95 -2.35 1.87
N ALA A 84 5.40 -1.48 2.71
CA ALA A 84 4.21 -1.72 3.50
C ALA A 84 3.13 -0.69 3.17
N ALA A 85 1.99 -1.16 2.66
CA ALA A 85 0.86 -0.33 2.30
C ALA A 85 -0.42 -0.79 3.02
N PRO A 86 -1.28 0.11 3.52
CA PRO A 86 -2.56 -0.29 4.07
C PRO A 86 -3.43 -0.85 2.94
N LEU A 87 -4.36 -1.77 3.23
CA LEU A 87 -5.30 -2.27 2.21
C LEU A 87 -6.09 -1.16 1.51
N LEU A 88 -6.26 -0.01 2.18
CA LEU A 88 -6.88 1.18 1.59
C LEU A 88 -6.14 1.71 0.36
N VAL A 89 -4.88 1.34 0.12
CA VAL A 89 -4.13 1.73 -1.09
C VAL A 89 -4.89 1.38 -2.38
N ILE A 90 -5.59 0.24 -2.40
CA ILE A 90 -6.41 -0.19 -3.54
C ILE A 90 -7.53 0.83 -3.79
N HIS A 91 -8.21 1.22 -2.73
CA HIS A 91 -9.29 2.20 -2.80
C HIS A 91 -8.77 3.60 -3.13
N TYR A 92 -7.63 4.01 -2.57
CA TYR A 92 -7.03 5.31 -2.89
C TYR A 92 -6.64 5.43 -4.37
N ILE A 93 -6.11 4.36 -4.96
CA ILE A 93 -5.81 4.33 -6.40
C ILE A 93 -7.10 4.48 -7.21
N PHE A 94 -8.09 3.63 -6.93
CA PHE A 94 -9.30 3.54 -7.75
C PHE A 94 -10.23 4.75 -7.58
N ALA A 95 -10.51 5.15 -6.34
CA ALA A 95 -11.53 6.16 -6.03
C ALA A 95 -10.96 7.58 -5.84
N HIS A 96 -9.66 7.70 -5.55
CA HIS A 96 -9.03 8.98 -5.23
C HIS A 96 -7.85 9.32 -6.15
N GLY A 97 -7.60 8.50 -7.18
CA GLY A 97 -6.59 8.74 -8.20
C GLY A 97 -5.17 8.79 -7.66
N TYR A 98 -4.92 8.21 -6.48
CA TYR A 98 -3.58 8.09 -5.92
C TYR A 98 -2.68 7.33 -6.88
N ARG A 99 -1.54 7.91 -7.21
CA ARG A 99 -0.49 7.29 -8.02
C ARG A 99 0.68 6.95 -7.09
N PRO A 100 0.86 5.66 -6.73
CA PRO A 100 1.97 5.24 -5.87
C PRO A 100 3.34 5.50 -6.50
N PRO A 101 4.42 5.49 -5.70
CA PRO A 101 5.78 5.53 -6.22
C PRO A 101 6.05 4.45 -7.26
N ALA A 102 6.78 4.79 -8.31
CA ALA A 102 7.05 3.88 -9.43
C ALA A 102 7.72 2.57 -8.95
N GLU A 103 8.67 2.66 -8.02
CA GLU A 103 9.35 1.49 -7.44
C GLU A 103 8.41 0.53 -6.69
N PHE A 104 7.34 1.04 -6.08
CA PHE A 104 6.30 0.20 -5.48
C PHE A 104 5.45 -0.47 -6.56
N VAL A 105 5.09 0.28 -7.62
CA VAL A 105 4.35 -0.27 -8.76
C VAL A 105 5.14 -1.41 -9.40
N ASP A 106 6.45 -1.25 -9.60
CA ASP A 106 7.32 -2.28 -10.14
C ASP A 106 7.41 -3.49 -9.20
N ALA A 107 7.52 -3.27 -7.89
CA ALA A 107 7.54 -4.34 -6.89
C ALA A 107 6.25 -5.19 -6.90
N VAL A 108 5.09 -4.54 -7.07
CA VAL A 108 3.78 -5.24 -7.15
C VAL A 108 3.62 -6.01 -8.46
N LEU A 109 4.12 -5.45 -9.56
CA LEU A 109 3.95 -6.02 -10.90
C LEU A 109 5.01 -7.06 -11.27
N THR A 110 6.11 -7.12 -10.54
CA THR A 110 7.12 -8.15 -10.72
C THR A 110 6.58 -9.48 -10.17
N PRO A 111 6.51 -10.56 -10.96
CA PRO A 111 6.07 -11.84 -10.46
C PRO A 111 6.96 -12.28 -9.29
N MET A 112 6.34 -12.69 -8.18
CA MET A 112 7.05 -13.27 -7.04
C MET A 112 7.97 -14.37 -7.55
N ARG A 113 9.29 -14.19 -7.44
CA ARG A 113 10.23 -15.28 -7.68
C ARG A 113 9.88 -16.38 -6.69
N ALA A 114 9.54 -17.57 -7.20
CA ALA A 114 9.53 -18.76 -6.37
C ALA A 114 10.94 -18.90 -5.80
N ILE A 115 11.09 -18.68 -4.50
CA ILE A 115 12.30 -19.08 -3.80
C ILE A 115 12.16 -20.60 -3.68
N ALA A 116 13.06 -21.32 -4.37
CA ALA A 116 13.21 -22.77 -4.25
C ALA A 116 13.70 -23.15 -2.86
#